data_AF-A0AAE4FRS5-F1
#
_entry.id   AF-A0AAE4FRS5-F1
#
_cell.length_a   1.000
_cell.length_b   1.000
_cell.length_c   1.000
_cell.angle_alpha   90.00
_cell.angle_beta   90.00
_cell.angle_gamma   90.00
#
_symmetry.space_group_name_H-M   'P 1'
#
loop_
_entity.id
_entity.type
_entity.pdbx_description
1 polymer ?
#
loop_
_entity_poly.entity_id
_entity_poly.type
_entity_poly.pdbx_seq_one_letter_code
_entity_poly.pdbx_strand_id
1 'polypeptide(L)'
;MLSHIDINNQPTMVDISEKLDSQRRAVAQTLIQLPPSLKPYLHGEELILKKGPVIQTAIIAGTMAVKKTSDLIPFCHQIPIESCKFEIEIDPTLMVIITCEVKTHYKTGVEMEALCGASVAALTIYDMCKAVSPQITISQTKLLTKTGGKSTFKRVPQPLYGLVLTGGKSKRMQQDKALLKYHDQPHAKYIYNLLNNYCEQVYLSARKGQWQHTELAALPTLIDHYDDMGPLGGILTALETHPDANWLIMACDLAYVNTGTIEKLMENYHDHVVATCYQNPEHGFPEPLCALYTPQALQQFQRAKTAKIYCPVKVLQMSDCYFITPGLAQELDNINTPDEYQRVRHAHN
;
A
#
# COMPACT_ATOMS: atom_id res chain seq x y z
N MET A 1 -7.35 -19.10 2.52
CA MET A 1 -6.83 -19.09 1.15
C MET A 1 -7.93 -18.52 0.28
N LEU A 2 -7.80 -17.27 -0.18
CA LEU A 2 -8.79 -16.59 -1.02
C LEU A 2 -8.21 -16.56 -2.42
N SER A 3 -8.42 -17.64 -3.16
CA SER A 3 -7.94 -17.77 -4.53
C SER A 3 -9.11 -18.29 -5.34
N HIS A 4 -9.30 -17.76 -6.55
CA HIS A 4 -10.28 -18.26 -7.54
C HIS A 4 -9.89 -19.64 -8.07
N ILE A 5 -9.35 -20.52 -7.22
CA ILE A 5 -8.91 -21.87 -7.52
C ILE A 5 -9.37 -22.79 -6.39
N ASP A 6 -9.83 -23.99 -6.75
CA ASP A 6 -10.20 -25.03 -5.81
C ASP A 6 -8.97 -25.85 -5.36
N ILE A 7 -9.21 -26.91 -4.57
CA ILE A 7 -8.16 -27.83 -4.11
C ILE A 7 -7.46 -28.60 -5.24
N ASN A 8 -8.07 -28.66 -6.41
CA ASN A 8 -7.52 -29.29 -7.62
C ASN A 8 -6.86 -28.26 -8.56
N ASN A 9 -6.67 -27.02 -8.11
CA ASN A 9 -6.14 -25.91 -8.90
C ASN A 9 -7.01 -25.55 -10.11
N GLN A 10 -8.31 -25.83 -10.06
CA GLN A 10 -9.29 -25.46 -11.09
C GLN A 10 -9.98 -24.15 -10.76
N PRO A 11 -10.23 -23.27 -11.74
CA PRO A 11 -10.86 -21.99 -11.48
C PRO A 11 -12.25 -22.11 -10.87
N THR A 12 -12.51 -21.40 -9.78
CA THR A 12 -13.81 -21.41 -9.09
C THR A 12 -14.23 -20.04 -8.56
N MET A 13 -15.53 -19.84 -8.43
CA MET A 13 -16.09 -18.71 -7.68
C MET A 13 -15.93 -18.97 -6.17
N VAL A 14 -15.52 -17.95 -5.42
CA VAL A 14 -15.35 -18.04 -3.97
C VAL A 14 -16.73 -18.01 -3.30
N ASP A 15 -17.01 -18.93 -2.38
CA ASP A 15 -18.22 -18.85 -1.56
C ASP A 15 -18.11 -17.69 -0.57
N ILE A 16 -19.13 -16.83 -0.58
CA ILE A 16 -19.24 -15.65 0.29
C ILE A 16 -20.42 -15.74 1.26
N SER A 17 -21.09 -16.89 1.36
CA SER A 17 -22.31 -17.07 2.14
C SER A 17 -22.15 -16.69 3.61
N GLU A 18 -21.04 -17.09 4.22
CA GLU A 18 -20.70 -16.81 5.64
C GLU A 18 -20.14 -15.40 5.89
N LYS A 19 -19.89 -14.61 4.83
CA LYS A 19 -19.41 -13.23 5.01
C LYS A 19 -20.58 -12.32 5.39
N LEU A 20 -20.30 -11.39 6.29
CA LEU A 20 -21.24 -10.35 6.68
C LEU A 20 -21.28 -9.22 5.65
N ASP A 21 -22.45 -8.59 5.52
CA ASP A 21 -22.61 -7.37 4.74
C ASP A 21 -21.88 -6.21 5.41
N SER A 22 -21.25 -5.38 4.58
CA SER A 22 -20.55 -4.18 5.04
C SER A 22 -20.56 -3.12 3.94
N GLN A 23 -20.42 -1.86 4.33
CA GLN A 23 -20.18 -0.76 3.39
C GLN A 23 -18.83 -0.94 2.70
N ARG A 24 -18.83 -0.93 1.37
CA ARG A 24 -17.65 -1.17 0.54
C ARG A 24 -17.56 -0.12 -0.53
N ARG A 25 -16.33 0.29 -0.82
CA ARG A 25 -16.03 1.31 -1.81
C ARG A 25 -14.75 0.93 -2.55
N ALA A 26 -14.73 1.17 -3.85
CA ALA A 26 -13.52 1.07 -4.66
C ALA A 26 -13.42 2.29 -5.57
N VAL A 27 -12.19 2.75 -5.80
CA VAL A 27 -11.85 3.79 -6.77
C VAL A 27 -10.80 3.24 -7.70
N ALA A 28 -11.06 3.25 -8.99
CA ALA A 28 -10.13 2.87 -10.04
C ALA A 28 -9.84 4.05 -10.97
N GLN A 29 -8.68 4.02 -11.62
CA GLN A 29 -8.27 5.03 -12.59
C GLN A 29 -7.74 4.39 -13.88
N THR A 30 -8.10 5.00 -15.01
CA THR A 30 -7.50 4.72 -16.31
C THR A 30 -6.92 5.99 -16.92
N LEU A 31 -5.73 5.90 -17.53
CA LEU A 31 -5.09 7.02 -18.24
C LEU A 31 -5.09 6.80 -19.76
N ILE A 32 -5.39 7.86 -20.51
CA ILE A 32 -5.37 7.85 -21.98
C ILE A 32 -4.57 9.03 -22.51
N GLN A 33 -3.55 8.76 -23.31
CA GLN A 33 -2.88 9.80 -24.08
C GLN A 33 -3.62 10.04 -25.39
N LEU A 34 -4.12 11.25 -25.58
CA LEU A 34 -4.68 11.70 -26.85
C LEU A 34 -3.60 12.37 -27.71
N PRO A 35 -3.63 12.18 -29.05
CA PRO A 35 -2.72 12.86 -29.96
C PRO A 35 -3.07 14.36 -30.10
N PRO A 36 -2.09 15.23 -30.43
CA PRO A 36 -2.30 16.67 -30.65
C PRO A 36 -3.40 17.01 -31.67
N SER A 37 -3.69 16.10 -32.61
CA SER A 37 -4.76 16.25 -33.59
C SER A 37 -6.17 16.37 -32.97
N LEU A 38 -6.36 15.93 -31.72
CA LEU A 38 -7.64 16.06 -31.02
C LEU A 38 -7.80 17.40 -30.28
N LYS A 39 -6.73 18.19 -30.13
CA LYS A 39 -6.77 19.48 -29.43
C LYS A 39 -7.81 20.47 -29.97
N PRO A 40 -8.04 20.61 -31.29
CA PRO A 40 -9.04 21.55 -31.82
C PRO A 40 -10.48 21.21 -31.43
N TYR A 41 -10.75 19.99 -30.97
CA TYR A 41 -12.09 19.51 -30.60
C TYR A 41 -12.38 19.62 -29.11
N LEU A 42 -11.39 20.07 -28.32
CA LEU A 42 -11.53 20.26 -26.88
C LEU A 42 -12.18 21.62 -26.60
N HIS A 43 -13.35 21.60 -25.98
CA HIS A 43 -14.13 22.77 -25.62
C HIS A 43 -14.45 22.75 -24.12
N GLY A 44 -13.65 23.47 -23.34
CA GLY A 44 -13.70 23.37 -21.87
C GLY A 44 -13.24 21.99 -21.42
N GLU A 45 -14.11 21.28 -20.70
CA GLU A 45 -13.87 19.93 -20.17
C GLU A 45 -14.38 18.81 -21.11
N GLU A 46 -14.98 19.16 -22.26
CA GLU A 46 -15.61 18.21 -23.16
C GLU A 46 -14.90 18.13 -24.52
N LEU A 47 -14.84 16.94 -25.10
CA LEU A 47 -14.40 16.69 -26.47
C LEU A 47 -15.64 16.58 -27.35
N ILE A 48 -15.81 17.49 -28.32
CA ILE A 48 -16.98 17.52 -29.19
C ILE A 48 -16.55 17.09 -30.59
N LEU A 49 -16.98 15.89 -30.99
CA LEU A 49 -16.73 15.34 -32.32
C LEU A 49 -18.03 15.24 -33.12
N LYS A 50 -17.93 14.86 -34.41
CA LYS A 50 -19.13 14.54 -35.22
C LYS A 50 -20.00 13.43 -34.62
N LYS A 51 -19.41 12.57 -33.77
CA LYS A 51 -20.11 11.52 -33.03
C LYS A 51 -20.84 12.04 -31.78
N GLY A 52 -20.71 13.33 -31.43
CA GLY A 52 -21.29 13.95 -30.24
C GLY A 52 -20.28 14.17 -29.10
N PRO A 53 -20.77 14.41 -27.87
CA PRO A 53 -19.94 14.64 -26.69
C PRO A 53 -19.26 13.33 -26.24
N VAL A 54 -17.94 13.31 -26.27
CA VAL A 54 -17.14 12.10 -26.03
C VAL A 54 -17.17 11.71 -24.55
N ILE A 55 -16.94 12.67 -23.65
CA ILE A 55 -16.79 12.43 -22.21
C ILE A 55 -18.13 12.00 -21.61
N GLN A 56 -19.22 12.68 -21.94
CA GLN A 56 -20.56 12.25 -21.51
C GLN A 56 -20.90 10.82 -21.97
N THR A 57 -20.58 10.49 -23.23
CA THR A 57 -20.80 9.14 -23.76
C THR A 57 -19.98 8.10 -23.00
N ALA A 58 -18.73 8.42 -22.65
CA ALA A 58 -17.85 7.56 -21.87
C ALA A 58 -18.37 7.30 -20.45
N ILE A 59 -18.94 8.31 -19.78
CA ILE A 59 -19.56 8.16 -18.45
C ILE A 59 -20.73 7.18 -18.50
N ILE A 60 -21.59 7.28 -19.52
CA ILE A 60 -22.74 6.37 -19.71
C ILE A 60 -22.24 4.94 -19.92
N ALA A 61 -21.28 4.75 -20.84
CA ALA A 61 -20.74 3.43 -21.15
C ALA A 61 -20.04 2.80 -19.93
N GLY A 62 -19.23 3.58 -19.20
CA GLY A 62 -18.60 3.14 -17.96
C GLY A 62 -19.61 2.75 -16.88
N THR A 63 -20.68 3.53 -16.71
CA THR A 63 -21.77 3.22 -15.76
C THR A 63 -22.51 1.94 -16.13
N MET A 64 -22.70 1.68 -17.43
CA MET A 64 -23.28 0.41 -17.89
C MET A 64 -22.34 -0.77 -17.64
N ALA A 65 -21.03 -0.58 -17.86
CA ALA A 65 -20.03 -1.61 -17.64
C ALA A 65 -19.92 -2.03 -16.17
N VAL A 66 -19.93 -1.05 -15.24
CA VAL A 66 -19.98 -1.30 -13.79
C VAL A 66 -21.08 -2.29 -13.44
N LYS A 67 -22.30 -2.07 -13.94
CA LYS A 67 -23.46 -2.92 -13.67
C LYS A 67 -23.42 -4.29 -14.36
N LYS A 68 -22.54 -4.47 -15.35
CA LYS A 68 -22.38 -5.71 -16.13
C LYS A 68 -21.07 -6.43 -15.82
N THR A 69 -20.37 -6.06 -14.75
CA THR A 69 -19.04 -6.61 -14.43
C THR A 69 -19.06 -8.13 -14.28
N SER A 70 -20.07 -8.68 -13.60
CA SER A 70 -20.24 -10.13 -13.44
C SER A 70 -20.51 -10.88 -14.75
N ASP A 71 -21.04 -10.20 -15.77
CA ASP A 71 -21.26 -10.79 -17.09
C ASP A 71 -19.95 -10.88 -17.90
N LEU A 72 -18.98 -10.04 -17.56
CA LEU A 72 -17.72 -9.89 -18.28
C LEU A 72 -16.56 -10.63 -17.60
N ILE A 73 -16.54 -10.66 -16.27
CA ILE A 73 -15.47 -11.26 -15.46
C ILE A 73 -15.98 -12.60 -14.87
N PRO A 74 -15.50 -13.77 -15.36
CA PRO A 74 -16.14 -15.07 -15.16
C PRO A 74 -16.46 -15.52 -13.71
N PHE A 75 -15.72 -15.05 -12.71
CA PHE A 75 -15.89 -15.47 -11.31
C PHE A 75 -16.24 -14.32 -10.37
N CYS A 76 -16.62 -13.16 -10.90
CA CYS A 76 -17.19 -12.09 -10.11
C CYS A 76 -18.61 -12.44 -9.69
N HIS A 77 -18.96 -12.15 -8.44
CA HIS A 77 -20.34 -12.21 -7.97
C HIS A 77 -21.15 -11.09 -8.60
N GLN A 78 -22.47 -11.28 -8.70
CA GLN A 78 -23.38 -10.20 -8.99
C GLN A 78 -23.58 -9.35 -7.74
N ILE A 79 -23.25 -8.05 -7.80
CA ILE A 79 -23.25 -7.15 -6.65
C ILE A 79 -24.30 -6.04 -6.83
N PRO A 80 -25.14 -5.74 -5.83
CA PRO A 80 -26.06 -4.60 -5.88
C PRO A 80 -25.30 -3.28 -5.75
N ILE A 81 -25.17 -2.53 -6.85
CA ILE A 81 -24.46 -1.24 -6.87
C ILE A 81 -25.34 -0.14 -6.27
N GLU A 82 -24.86 0.53 -5.23
CA GLU A 82 -25.56 1.65 -4.58
C GLU A 82 -25.15 3.01 -5.13
N SER A 83 -23.88 3.15 -5.54
CA SER A 83 -23.37 4.38 -6.15
C SER A 83 -22.30 4.08 -7.19
N CYS A 84 -22.31 4.85 -8.27
CA CYS A 84 -21.31 4.84 -9.32
C CYS A 84 -21.08 6.29 -9.78
N LYS A 85 -19.84 6.76 -9.72
CA LYS A 85 -19.44 8.12 -10.09
C LYS A 85 -18.21 8.07 -10.99
N PHE A 86 -18.22 8.94 -12.00
CA PHE A 86 -17.08 9.15 -12.89
C PHE A 86 -16.63 10.61 -12.79
N GLU A 87 -15.32 10.79 -12.69
CA GLU A 87 -14.64 12.07 -12.85
C GLU A 87 -13.66 11.89 -14.02
N ILE A 88 -13.78 12.72 -15.05
CA ILE A 88 -12.93 12.62 -16.24
C ILE A 88 -12.36 14.00 -16.53
N GLU A 89 -11.04 14.10 -16.44
CA GLU A 89 -10.29 15.34 -16.65
C GLU A 89 -9.35 15.18 -17.84
N ILE A 90 -9.10 16.29 -18.55
CA ILE A 90 -8.13 16.35 -19.64
C ILE A 90 -7.12 17.43 -19.30
N ASP A 91 -5.86 17.04 -19.12
CA ASP A 91 -4.81 18.00 -18.78
C ASP A 91 -4.30 18.76 -20.02
N PRO A 92 -3.47 19.81 -19.84
CA PRO A 92 -2.91 20.58 -20.97
C PRO A 92 -2.03 19.78 -21.93
N THR A 93 -1.55 18.60 -21.51
CA THR A 93 -0.76 17.66 -22.33
C THR A 93 -1.63 16.66 -23.10
N LEU A 94 -2.95 16.80 -23.00
CA LEU A 94 -3.96 15.90 -23.56
C LEU A 94 -3.95 14.49 -22.95
N MET A 95 -3.50 14.39 -21.70
CA MET A 95 -3.71 13.20 -20.89
C MET A 95 -5.13 13.23 -20.33
N VAL A 96 -5.92 12.20 -20.65
CA VAL A 96 -7.23 11.98 -20.06
C VAL A 96 -7.07 11.12 -18.82
N ILE A 97 -7.57 11.60 -17.70
CA ILE A 97 -7.57 10.92 -16.41
C ILE A 97 -9.01 10.54 -16.10
N ILE A 98 -9.32 9.24 -16.13
CA ILE A 98 -10.66 8.71 -15.83
C ILE A 98 -10.62 8.09 -14.45
N THR A 99 -11.41 8.61 -13.52
CA THR A 99 -11.59 8.06 -12.17
C THR A 99 -13.00 7.50 -12.03
N CYS A 100 -13.13 6.24 -11.65
CA CYS A 100 -14.39 5.56 -11.39
C CYS A 100 -14.49 5.17 -9.92
N GLU A 101 -15.45 5.73 -9.19
CA GLU A 101 -15.79 5.36 -7.82
C GLU A 101 -17.07 4.52 -7.80
N VAL A 102 -17.03 3.36 -7.14
CA VAL A 102 -18.18 2.46 -6.95
C VAL A 102 -18.37 2.18 -5.46
N LYS A 103 -19.63 2.18 -5.00
CA LYS A 103 -20.03 1.85 -3.63
C LYS A 103 -21.14 0.81 -3.60
N THR A 104 -21.12 -0.03 -2.56
CA THR A 104 -22.15 -1.04 -2.28
C THR A 104 -22.21 -1.33 -0.78
N HIS A 105 -23.34 -1.89 -0.34
CA HIS A 105 -23.46 -2.58 0.94
C HIS A 105 -23.63 -4.09 0.67
N TYR A 106 -22.53 -4.86 0.77
CA TYR A 106 -22.58 -6.29 0.41
C TYR A 106 -21.46 -7.13 1.04
N LYS A 107 -21.45 -8.43 0.71
CA LYS A 107 -20.53 -9.46 1.23
C LYS A 107 -19.14 -9.48 0.58
N THR A 108 -18.98 -8.85 -0.59
CA THR A 108 -17.72 -8.83 -1.35
C THR A 108 -17.42 -7.44 -1.92
N GLY A 109 -16.14 -7.18 -2.19
CA GLY A 109 -15.64 -5.89 -2.69
C GLY A 109 -16.10 -5.56 -4.12
N VAL A 110 -15.95 -4.28 -4.49
CA VAL A 110 -16.33 -3.72 -5.80
C VAL A 110 -15.14 -3.24 -6.63
N GLU A 111 -13.96 -3.84 -6.40
CA GLU A 111 -12.73 -3.49 -7.11
C GLU A 111 -12.89 -3.69 -8.63
N MET A 112 -13.48 -4.83 -9.02
CA MET A 112 -13.65 -5.19 -10.42
C MET A 112 -14.67 -4.31 -11.11
N GLU A 113 -15.73 -3.89 -10.42
CA GLU A 113 -16.72 -2.96 -10.94
C GLU A 113 -16.08 -1.62 -11.29
N ALA A 114 -15.29 -1.05 -10.37
CA ALA A 114 -14.58 0.20 -10.61
C ALA A 114 -13.58 0.09 -11.77
N LEU A 115 -12.78 -1.00 -11.80
CA LEU A 115 -11.81 -1.26 -12.86
C LEU A 115 -12.47 -1.46 -14.23
N CYS A 116 -13.56 -2.21 -14.28
CA CYS A 116 -14.35 -2.45 -15.49
C CYS A 116 -14.95 -1.14 -16.01
N GLY A 117 -15.56 -0.34 -15.12
CA GLY A 117 -16.11 0.97 -15.43
C GLY A 117 -15.09 1.91 -16.07
N ALA A 118 -13.94 2.10 -15.40
CA ALA A 118 -12.87 2.96 -15.91
C ALA A 118 -12.31 2.46 -17.26
N SER A 119 -12.19 1.14 -17.44
CA SER A 119 -11.70 0.54 -18.68
C SER A 119 -12.65 0.74 -19.85
N VAL A 120 -13.95 0.52 -19.65
CA VAL A 120 -14.94 0.69 -20.74
C VAL A 120 -15.17 2.16 -21.07
N ALA A 121 -15.12 3.07 -20.08
CA ALA A 121 -15.10 4.50 -20.36
C ALA A 121 -13.91 4.86 -21.27
N ALA A 122 -12.73 4.29 -21.02
CA ALA A 122 -11.56 4.51 -21.87
C ALA A 122 -11.70 3.94 -23.28
N LEU A 123 -12.21 2.72 -23.41
CA LEU A 123 -12.51 2.12 -24.72
C LEU A 123 -13.54 2.95 -25.50
N THR A 124 -14.47 3.59 -24.79
CA THR A 124 -15.49 4.45 -25.40
C THR A 124 -14.87 5.75 -25.92
N ILE A 125 -13.99 6.41 -25.14
CA ILE A 125 -13.23 7.57 -25.63
C ILE A 125 -12.42 7.19 -26.87
N TYR A 126 -11.76 6.03 -26.86
CA TYR A 126 -11.05 5.53 -28.02
C TYR A 126 -11.98 5.38 -29.24
N ASP A 127 -13.13 4.69 -29.10
CA ASP A 127 -14.06 4.49 -30.22
C ASP A 127 -14.57 5.84 -30.78
N MET A 128 -14.89 6.77 -29.90
CA MET A 128 -15.41 8.08 -30.28
C MET A 128 -14.37 8.91 -31.03
N CYS A 129 -13.08 8.79 -30.66
CA CYS A 129 -12.00 9.60 -31.22
C CYS A 129 -11.23 8.96 -32.39
N LYS A 130 -11.27 7.62 -32.57
CA LYS A 130 -10.42 6.89 -33.53
C LYS A 130 -10.56 7.32 -35.00
N ALA A 131 -11.68 7.95 -35.35
CA ALA A 131 -11.90 8.47 -36.71
C ALA A 131 -11.08 9.74 -37.01
N VAL A 132 -10.71 10.51 -35.97
CA VAL A 132 -9.83 11.67 -36.10
C VAL A 132 -8.37 11.23 -36.10
N SER A 133 -8.00 10.35 -35.17
CA SER A 133 -6.68 9.74 -35.14
C SER A 133 -6.72 8.39 -34.41
N PRO A 134 -6.10 7.33 -34.98
CA PRO A 134 -5.94 6.06 -34.30
C PRO A 134 -4.78 6.06 -33.29
N GLN A 135 -3.97 7.13 -33.22
CA GLN A 135 -2.79 7.22 -32.35
C GLN A 135 -3.14 7.55 -30.88
N ILE A 136 -4.18 6.90 -30.36
CA ILE A 136 -4.64 7.05 -28.98
C ILE A 136 -4.05 5.89 -28.16
N THR A 137 -3.49 6.18 -26.99
CA THR A 137 -2.88 5.15 -26.13
C THR A 137 -3.59 5.07 -24.79
N ILE A 138 -4.25 3.95 -24.50
CA ILE A 138 -4.72 3.62 -23.15
C ILE A 138 -3.53 3.05 -22.39
N SER A 139 -2.99 3.81 -21.43
CA SER A 139 -1.66 3.56 -20.87
C SER A 139 -1.67 2.64 -19.66
N GLN A 140 -2.53 2.92 -18.69
CA GLN A 140 -2.62 2.15 -17.45
C GLN A 140 -4.04 2.19 -16.90
N THR A 141 -4.48 1.05 -16.37
CA THR A 141 -5.69 0.92 -15.56
C THR A 141 -5.28 0.36 -14.21
N LYS A 142 -5.71 0.98 -13.11
CA LYS A 142 -5.28 0.60 -11.77
C LYS A 142 -6.31 0.91 -10.70
N LEU A 143 -6.27 0.15 -9.60
CA LEU A 143 -7.02 0.48 -8.39
C LEU A 143 -6.28 1.58 -7.63
N LEU A 144 -6.98 2.63 -7.22
CA LEU A 144 -6.45 3.71 -6.39
C LEU A 144 -6.74 3.46 -4.92
N THR A 145 -7.98 3.16 -4.57
CA THR A 145 -8.35 2.84 -3.18
C THR A 145 -9.44 1.78 -3.15
N LYS A 146 -9.49 1.00 -2.08
CA LYS A 146 -10.67 0.24 -1.68
C LYS A 146 -10.82 0.29 -0.18
N THR A 147 -12.04 0.36 0.32
CA THR A 147 -12.36 0.32 1.74
C THR A 147 -13.52 -0.65 1.96
N GLY A 148 -13.58 -1.25 3.14
CA GLY A 148 -14.64 -2.19 3.51
C GLY A 148 -14.32 -3.64 3.14
N GLY A 149 -14.53 -4.55 4.10
CA GLY A 149 -14.11 -5.95 4.01
C GLY A 149 -12.91 -6.28 4.89
N LYS A 150 -12.27 -7.43 4.61
CA LYS A 150 -11.10 -7.89 5.38
C LYS A 150 -9.80 -7.13 5.06
N SER A 151 -9.78 -6.34 3.99
CA SER A 151 -8.57 -5.63 3.55
C SER A 151 -8.91 -4.24 3.01
N THR A 152 -8.20 -3.23 3.48
CA THR A 152 -8.25 -1.87 2.92
C THR A 152 -7.02 -1.65 2.05
N PHE A 153 -7.18 -0.96 0.91
CA PHE A 153 -6.08 -0.57 0.04
C PHE A 153 -6.15 0.93 -0.21
N LYS A 154 -5.05 1.64 0.03
CA LYS A 154 -4.86 3.01 -0.43
C LYS A 154 -3.55 3.07 -1.19
N ARG A 155 -3.62 3.49 -2.46
CA ARG A 155 -2.45 3.60 -3.30
C ARG A 155 -1.55 4.70 -2.77
N VAL A 156 -0.29 4.34 -2.63
CA VAL A 156 0.81 5.26 -2.38
C VAL A 156 1.38 5.67 -3.75
N PRO A 157 1.53 6.98 -4.05
CA PRO A 157 1.86 7.47 -5.40
C PRO A 157 3.29 7.15 -5.84
N GLN A 158 4.24 7.03 -4.91
CA GLN A 158 5.61 6.59 -5.19
C GLN A 158 5.82 5.13 -4.76
N PRO A 159 6.88 4.46 -5.25
CA PRO A 159 7.17 3.08 -4.86
C PRO A 159 7.19 2.92 -3.35
N LEU A 160 6.61 1.82 -2.87
CA LEU A 160 6.59 1.51 -1.45
C LEU A 160 7.53 0.33 -1.18
N TYR A 161 8.60 0.58 -0.44
CA TYR A 161 9.55 -0.44 -0.01
C TYR A 161 9.41 -0.76 1.47
N GLY A 162 9.73 -1.99 1.84
CA GLY A 162 9.71 -2.46 3.22
C GLY A 162 11.12 -2.56 3.79
N LEU A 163 11.29 -2.18 5.06
CA LEU A 163 12.53 -2.40 5.80
C LEU A 163 12.22 -3.08 7.14
N VAL A 164 12.81 -4.24 7.36
CA VAL A 164 12.82 -4.91 8.66
C VAL A 164 14.13 -4.61 9.37
N LEU A 165 14.07 -3.87 10.47
CA LEU A 165 15.25 -3.54 11.29
C LEU A 165 15.63 -4.75 12.15
N THR A 166 16.82 -5.29 11.91
CA THR A 166 17.30 -6.53 12.55
C THR A 166 18.60 -6.35 13.37
N GLY A 167 18.99 -5.10 13.65
CA GLY A 167 20.31 -4.74 14.21
C GLY A 167 20.47 -4.73 15.74
N GLY A 168 19.46 -5.14 16.52
CA GLY A 168 19.50 -5.01 17.98
C GLY A 168 20.48 -5.97 18.66
N LYS A 169 21.62 -5.46 19.18
CA LYS A 169 22.53 -6.22 20.08
C LYS A 169 21.81 -6.59 21.37
N SER A 170 21.14 -7.73 21.38
CA SER A 170 20.23 -8.12 22.46
C SER A 170 20.98 -8.75 23.63
N LYS A 171 21.79 -7.93 24.32
CA LYS A 171 22.61 -8.33 25.49
C LYS A 171 21.80 -9.02 26.60
N ARG A 172 20.52 -8.66 26.75
CA ARG A 172 19.60 -9.21 27.76
C ARG A 172 18.92 -10.52 27.33
N MET A 173 18.75 -10.77 26.03
CA MET A 173 18.04 -11.94 25.51
C MET A 173 18.94 -13.16 25.29
N GLN A 174 20.27 -12.98 25.36
CA GLN A 174 21.30 -14.01 25.11
C GLN A 174 21.29 -14.63 23.69
N GLN A 175 20.25 -14.36 22.89
CA GLN A 175 20.06 -14.72 21.49
C GLN A 175 19.61 -13.49 20.69
N ASP A 176 19.92 -13.46 19.39
CA ASP A 176 19.48 -12.39 18.49
C ASP A 176 17.94 -12.42 18.32
N LYS A 177 17.28 -11.30 18.63
CA LYS A 177 15.82 -11.18 18.59
C LYS A 177 15.24 -11.46 17.20
N ALA A 178 15.96 -11.15 16.13
CA ALA A 178 15.47 -11.38 14.76
C ALA A 178 15.24 -12.87 14.46
N LEU A 179 15.97 -13.76 15.16
CA LEU A 179 15.89 -15.21 15.02
C LEU A 179 14.89 -15.87 16.00
N LEU A 180 14.26 -15.10 16.90
CA LEU A 180 13.23 -15.63 17.78
C LEU A 180 12.07 -16.15 16.94
N LYS A 181 11.63 -17.37 17.20
CA LYS A 181 10.56 -17.98 16.42
C LYS A 181 9.20 -17.68 17.01
N TYR A 182 8.34 -17.10 16.21
CA TYR A 182 6.90 -17.04 16.46
C TYR A 182 6.24 -17.73 15.26
N HIS A 183 5.22 -18.56 15.49
CA HIS A 183 4.61 -19.36 14.43
C HIS A 183 5.61 -20.21 13.62
N ASP A 184 6.53 -20.90 14.32
CA ASP A 184 7.55 -21.80 13.76
C ASP A 184 8.58 -21.19 12.77
N GLN A 185 8.58 -19.87 12.59
CA GLN A 185 9.54 -19.14 11.75
C GLN A 185 10.21 -17.98 12.49
N PRO A 186 11.44 -17.56 12.10
CA PRO A 186 12.06 -16.35 12.64
C PRO A 186 11.14 -15.13 12.52
N HIS A 187 11.06 -14.31 13.55
CA HIS A 187 10.14 -13.17 13.59
C HIS A 187 10.43 -12.15 12.49
N ALA A 188 11.71 -11.90 12.21
CA ALA A 188 12.10 -11.02 11.11
C ALA A 188 11.59 -11.54 9.76
N LYS A 189 11.52 -12.87 9.57
CA LYS A 189 10.95 -13.49 8.37
C LYS A 189 9.43 -13.35 8.33
N TYR A 190 8.75 -13.47 9.46
CA TYR A 190 7.31 -13.20 9.55
C TYR A 190 6.99 -11.75 9.13
N ILE A 191 7.69 -10.76 9.70
CA ILE A 191 7.49 -9.35 9.35
C ILE A 191 7.85 -9.07 7.90
N TYR A 192 8.94 -9.67 7.39
CA TYR A 192 9.30 -9.61 5.97
C TYR A 192 8.13 -10.07 5.08
N ASN A 193 7.59 -11.26 5.36
CA ASN A 193 6.47 -11.83 4.60
C ASN A 193 5.22 -10.97 4.70
N LEU A 194 4.98 -10.37 5.87
CA LEU A 194 3.87 -9.48 6.10
C LEU A 194 3.99 -8.22 5.21
N LEU A 195 5.14 -7.55 5.23
CA LEU A 195 5.44 -6.38 4.39
C LEU A 195 5.41 -6.68 2.89
N ASN A 196 5.81 -7.89 2.49
CA ASN A 196 5.87 -8.31 1.09
C ASN A 196 4.49 -8.36 0.41
N ASN A 197 3.40 -8.33 1.17
CA ASN A 197 2.04 -8.23 0.61
C ASN A 197 1.68 -6.80 0.17
N TYR A 198 2.45 -5.80 0.61
CA TYR A 198 2.16 -4.37 0.41
C TYR A 198 3.27 -3.62 -0.31
N CYS A 199 4.52 -4.06 -0.14
CA CYS A 199 5.70 -3.40 -0.69
C CYS A 199 6.13 -4.06 -2.01
N GLU A 200 6.61 -3.26 -2.95
CA GLU A 200 7.20 -3.75 -4.20
C GLU A 200 8.48 -4.55 -3.96
N GLN A 201 9.22 -4.18 -2.92
CA GLN A 201 10.45 -4.83 -2.48
C GLN A 201 10.59 -4.68 -0.96
N VAL A 202 11.05 -5.72 -0.28
CA VAL A 202 11.33 -5.69 1.16
C VAL A 202 12.79 -6.03 1.39
N TYR A 203 13.40 -5.39 2.38
CA TYR A 203 14.78 -5.61 2.78
C TYR A 203 14.88 -5.86 4.29
N LEU A 204 15.85 -6.67 4.69
CA LEU A 204 16.38 -6.66 6.05
C LEU A 204 17.45 -5.56 6.17
N SER A 205 17.47 -4.83 7.28
CA SER A 205 18.60 -3.98 7.65
C SER A 205 19.54 -4.76 8.56
N ALA A 206 20.75 -5.04 8.10
CA ALA A 206 21.71 -5.87 8.82
C ALA A 206 23.17 -5.50 8.51
N ARG A 207 24.09 -5.96 9.35
CA ARG A 207 25.53 -5.87 9.07
C ARG A 207 25.94 -6.88 7.99
N LYS A 208 27.04 -6.61 7.30
CA LYS A 208 27.58 -7.51 6.28
C LYS A 208 27.82 -8.91 6.86
N GLY A 209 27.18 -9.91 6.27
CA GLY A 209 27.31 -11.32 6.67
C GLY A 209 26.58 -11.69 7.97
N GLN A 210 25.81 -10.79 8.59
CA GLN A 210 25.14 -11.04 9.88
C GLN A 210 24.25 -12.29 9.88
N TRP A 211 23.58 -12.56 8.76
CA TRP A 211 22.63 -13.67 8.63
C TRP A 211 23.18 -14.90 7.93
N GLN A 212 24.49 -14.95 7.64
CA GLN A 212 25.10 -16.13 7.04
C GLN A 212 24.81 -17.37 7.89
N HIS A 213 24.48 -18.46 7.22
CA HIS A 213 24.11 -19.74 7.85
C HIS A 213 22.82 -19.72 8.68
N THR A 214 21.95 -18.72 8.50
CA THR A 214 20.62 -18.67 9.13
C THR A 214 19.50 -18.74 8.08
N GLU A 215 18.27 -18.97 8.52
CA GLU A 215 17.07 -18.92 7.67
C GLU A 215 16.80 -17.54 7.04
N LEU A 216 17.46 -16.48 7.53
CA LEU A 216 17.37 -15.12 7.01
C LEU A 216 18.38 -14.85 5.87
N ALA A 217 19.36 -15.73 5.64
CA ALA A 217 20.44 -15.53 4.68
C ALA A 217 19.98 -15.28 3.23
N ALA A 218 18.83 -15.84 2.86
CA ALA A 218 18.27 -15.76 1.51
C ALA A 218 17.42 -14.49 1.29
N LEU A 219 17.10 -13.74 2.36
CA LEU A 219 16.27 -12.55 2.24
C LEU A 219 17.09 -11.35 1.76
N PRO A 220 16.55 -10.51 0.85
CA PRO A 220 17.20 -9.28 0.42
C PRO A 220 17.60 -8.43 1.62
N THR A 221 18.83 -7.93 1.63
CA THR A 221 19.41 -7.23 2.79
C THR A 221 20.08 -5.94 2.34
N LEU A 222 19.72 -4.83 2.97
CA LEU A 222 20.48 -3.60 2.93
C LEU A 222 21.54 -3.63 4.03
N ILE A 223 22.80 -3.48 3.61
CA ILE A 223 23.93 -3.45 4.53
C ILE A 223 23.95 -2.07 5.19
N ASP A 224 23.76 -2.01 6.51
CA ASP A 224 23.81 -0.76 7.26
C ASP A 224 25.20 -0.11 7.14
N HIS A 225 25.25 1.15 6.72
CA HIS A 225 26.48 1.92 6.59
C HIS A 225 26.87 2.65 7.89
N TYR A 226 26.03 2.60 8.93
CA TYR A 226 26.15 3.40 10.15
C TYR A 226 26.11 2.56 11.43
N ASP A 227 27.17 1.79 11.67
CA ASP A 227 27.27 0.83 12.79
C ASP A 227 27.04 1.41 14.20
N ASP A 228 27.26 2.72 14.40
CA ASP A 228 27.18 3.40 15.72
C ASP A 228 25.93 4.28 15.90
N MET A 229 24.99 4.26 14.95
CA MET A 229 23.80 5.14 14.99
C MET A 229 22.50 4.43 15.43
N GLY A 230 22.58 3.15 15.78
CA GLY A 230 21.42 2.35 16.17
C GLY A 230 20.35 2.29 15.06
N PRO A 231 19.05 2.26 15.38
CA PRO A 231 17.99 2.18 14.37
C PRO A 231 17.98 3.31 13.34
N LEU A 232 18.52 4.49 13.70
CA LEU A 232 18.66 5.61 12.78
C LEU A 232 19.55 5.23 11.58
N GLY A 233 20.60 4.44 11.80
CA GLY A 233 21.51 3.99 10.75
C GLY A 233 20.82 3.18 9.67
N GLY A 234 20.04 2.18 10.09
CA GLY A 234 19.21 1.37 9.20
C GLY A 234 18.17 2.19 8.42
N ILE A 235 17.47 3.11 9.10
CA ILE A 235 16.48 4.00 8.46
C ILE A 235 17.17 4.88 7.41
N LEU A 236 18.28 5.53 7.78
CA LEU A 236 18.98 6.44 6.87
C LEU A 236 19.58 5.69 5.67
N THR A 237 20.14 4.49 5.88
CA THR A 237 20.64 3.64 4.79
C THR A 237 19.54 3.33 3.77
N ALA A 238 18.33 3.00 4.23
CA ALA A 238 17.19 2.75 3.33
C ALA A 238 16.78 4.00 2.55
N LEU A 239 16.59 5.13 3.24
CA LEU A 239 16.24 6.41 2.63
C LEU A 239 17.30 6.87 1.62
N GLU A 240 18.59 6.67 1.88
CA GLU A 240 19.68 7.02 0.96
C GLU A 240 19.76 6.07 -0.25
N THR A 241 19.41 4.80 -0.08
CA THR A 241 19.43 3.80 -1.16
C THR A 241 18.33 4.04 -2.19
N HIS A 242 17.14 4.42 -1.73
CA HIS A 242 16.01 4.76 -2.60
C HIS A 242 15.37 6.08 -2.13
N PRO A 243 15.90 7.24 -2.57
CA PRO A 243 15.49 8.56 -2.08
C PRO A 243 14.08 8.98 -2.52
N ASP A 244 13.62 8.45 -3.65
CA ASP A 244 12.30 8.75 -4.24
C ASP A 244 11.25 7.66 -3.92
N ALA A 245 11.47 6.87 -2.86
CA ALA A 245 10.56 5.82 -2.43
C ALA A 245 9.96 6.13 -1.07
N ASN A 246 8.73 5.67 -0.85
CA ASN A 246 8.15 5.55 0.47
C ASN A 246 8.66 4.27 1.14
N TRP A 247 8.72 4.28 2.47
CA TRP A 247 9.26 3.18 3.26
C TRP A 247 8.33 2.78 4.41
N LEU A 248 7.84 1.54 4.40
CA LEU A 248 7.29 0.89 5.59
C LEU A 248 8.45 0.29 6.39
N ILE A 249 8.75 0.87 7.55
CA ILE A 249 9.86 0.44 8.40
C ILE A 249 9.31 -0.18 9.68
N MET A 250 9.77 -1.39 9.98
CA MET A 250 9.40 -2.15 11.18
C MET A 250 10.59 -2.75 11.90
N ALA A 251 10.62 -2.68 13.24
CA ALA A 251 11.57 -3.44 14.03
C ALA A 251 11.13 -4.89 14.26
N CYS A 252 12.12 -5.78 14.35
CA CYS A 252 11.89 -7.21 14.53
C CYS A 252 11.42 -7.62 15.94
N ASP A 253 11.25 -6.68 16.87
CA ASP A 253 10.83 -6.95 18.25
C ASP A 253 9.39 -6.54 18.58
N LEU A 254 8.64 -6.06 17.59
CA LEU A 254 7.22 -5.75 17.69
C LEU A 254 6.36 -6.99 17.47
N ALA A 255 6.06 -7.73 18.54
CA ALA A 255 5.59 -9.10 18.42
C ALA A 255 4.13 -9.29 17.98
N TYR A 256 3.32 -8.24 18.12
CA TYR A 256 1.89 -8.28 17.83
C TYR A 256 1.52 -7.66 16.47
N VAL A 257 2.52 -7.29 15.67
CA VAL A 257 2.29 -6.69 14.34
C VAL A 257 1.56 -7.67 13.43
N ASN A 258 0.58 -7.14 12.73
CA ASN A 258 -0.27 -7.90 11.83
C ASN A 258 -0.71 -7.05 10.64
N THR A 259 -1.51 -7.64 9.76
CA THR A 259 -2.09 -6.99 8.58
C THR A 259 -2.75 -5.66 8.92
N GLY A 260 -3.56 -5.61 9.98
CA GLY A 260 -4.27 -4.40 10.40
C GLY A 260 -3.33 -3.28 10.83
N THR A 261 -2.15 -3.60 11.39
CA THR A 261 -1.11 -2.62 11.73
C THR A 261 -0.61 -1.90 10.47
N ILE A 262 -0.37 -2.63 9.38
CA ILE A 262 0.09 -2.04 8.11
C ILE A 262 -1.01 -1.27 7.42
N GLU A 263 -2.21 -1.87 7.32
CA GLU A 263 -3.33 -1.26 6.64
C GLU A 263 -3.67 0.10 7.26
N LYS A 264 -3.62 0.22 8.59
CA LYS A 264 -3.88 1.49 9.28
C LYS A 264 -2.83 2.57 8.96
N LEU A 265 -1.54 2.21 8.86
CA LEU A 265 -0.49 3.12 8.39
C LEU A 265 -0.75 3.58 6.96
N MET A 266 -1.09 2.64 6.06
CA MET A 266 -1.35 2.93 4.65
C MET A 266 -2.62 3.77 4.44
N GLU A 267 -3.70 3.48 5.17
CA GLU A 267 -4.95 4.25 5.15
C GLU A 267 -4.70 5.73 5.49
N ASN A 268 -3.83 5.96 6.48
CA ASN A 268 -3.44 7.28 6.97
C ASN A 268 -2.17 7.82 6.30
N TYR A 269 -1.81 7.31 5.12
CA TYR A 269 -0.74 7.86 4.31
C TYR A 269 -1.06 9.28 3.85
N HIS A 270 -0.09 10.18 4.04
CA HIS A 270 -0.08 11.54 3.52
C HIS A 270 1.28 11.78 2.86
N ASP A 271 1.30 12.31 1.64
CA ASP A 271 2.50 12.47 0.83
C ASP A 271 3.35 13.70 1.18
N HIS A 272 2.82 14.64 1.96
CA HIS A 272 3.49 15.90 2.33
C HIS A 272 4.17 15.86 3.71
N VAL A 273 3.82 14.90 4.56
CA VAL A 273 4.44 14.72 5.88
C VAL A 273 5.73 13.92 5.75
N VAL A 274 6.57 13.92 6.79
CA VAL A 274 7.81 13.12 6.90
C VAL A 274 7.51 11.65 7.17
N ALA A 275 6.53 11.38 8.05
CA ALA A 275 6.11 10.02 8.35
C ALA A 275 4.66 9.99 8.85
N THR A 276 3.96 8.90 8.54
CA THR A 276 2.80 8.43 9.28
C THR A 276 3.28 7.39 10.29
N CYS A 277 3.07 7.63 11.58
CA CYS A 277 3.57 6.73 12.63
C CYS A 277 2.58 6.60 13.79
N TYR A 278 2.70 5.48 14.51
CA TYR A 278 1.90 5.29 15.71
C TYR A 278 2.34 6.19 16.85
N GLN A 279 1.39 6.62 17.67
CA GLN A 279 1.67 7.29 18.93
C GLN A 279 1.59 6.26 20.07
N ASN A 280 2.65 6.17 20.86
CA ASN A 280 2.70 5.31 22.03
C ASN A 280 1.62 5.75 23.05
N PRO A 281 0.70 4.85 23.47
CA PRO A 281 -0.40 5.20 24.36
C PRO A 281 0.02 5.65 25.77
N GLU A 282 1.16 5.16 26.29
CA GLU A 282 1.62 5.43 27.65
C GLU A 282 2.39 6.75 27.78
N HIS A 283 3.19 7.07 26.77
CA HIS A 283 4.13 8.19 26.82
C HIS A 283 3.85 9.29 25.78
N GLY A 284 2.94 9.05 24.84
CA GLY A 284 2.57 10.01 23.79
C GLY A 284 3.66 10.26 22.74
N PHE A 285 4.76 9.50 22.77
CA PHE A 285 5.85 9.63 21.81
C PHE A 285 5.55 8.88 20.51
N PRO A 286 6.06 9.34 19.35
CA PRO A 286 5.94 8.58 18.12
C PRO A 286 6.74 7.28 18.19
N GLU A 287 6.24 6.24 17.52
CA GLU A 287 6.90 4.95 17.32
C GLU A 287 7.60 4.95 15.95
N PRO A 288 8.90 5.32 15.87
CA PRO A 288 9.62 5.39 14.62
C PRO A 288 9.92 4.02 14.01
N LEU A 289 9.84 2.95 14.79
CA LEU A 289 10.15 1.60 14.36
C LEU A 289 8.90 0.82 13.95
N CYS A 290 7.77 1.50 13.80
CA CYS A 290 6.55 1.01 13.16
C CYS A 290 5.88 2.18 12.43
N ALA A 291 6.42 2.55 11.27
CA ALA A 291 6.04 3.78 10.59
C ALA A 291 6.15 3.68 9.07
N LEU A 292 5.36 4.51 8.38
CA LEU A 292 5.44 4.75 6.95
C LEU A 292 6.12 6.10 6.72
N TYR A 293 7.32 6.07 6.15
CA TYR A 293 8.12 7.24 5.82
C TYR A 293 7.94 7.64 4.36
N THR A 294 7.94 8.94 4.10
CA THR A 294 7.90 9.54 2.77
C THR A 294 9.31 9.97 2.34
N PRO A 295 9.53 10.35 1.06
CA PRO A 295 10.81 10.93 0.61
C PRO A 295 11.28 12.13 1.43
N GLN A 296 10.35 12.91 1.99
CA GLN A 296 10.64 14.06 2.84
C GLN A 296 11.46 13.67 4.08
N ALA A 297 11.37 12.41 4.52
CA ALA A 297 12.14 11.89 5.64
C ALA A 297 13.66 11.97 5.40
N LEU A 298 14.14 11.76 4.18
CA LEU A 298 15.58 11.72 3.90
C LEU A 298 16.27 13.01 4.36
N GLN A 299 15.71 14.17 3.97
CA GLN A 299 16.29 15.46 4.33
C GLN A 299 16.31 15.68 5.85
N GLN A 300 15.24 15.28 6.55
CA GLN A 300 15.16 15.45 8.00
C GLN A 300 16.14 14.53 8.75
N PHE A 301 16.27 13.28 8.33
CA PHE A 301 17.21 12.34 8.93
C PHE A 301 18.67 12.73 8.65
N GLN A 302 18.98 13.28 7.48
CA GLN A 302 20.31 13.84 7.18
C GLN A 302 20.64 15.07 8.05
N ARG A 303 19.66 15.95 8.26
CA ARG A 303 19.80 17.09 9.19
C ARG A 303 20.04 16.62 10.62
N ALA A 304 19.26 15.64 11.08
CA ALA A 304 19.41 15.04 12.41
C ALA A 304 20.81 14.42 12.59
N LYS A 305 21.30 13.66 11.61
CA LYS A 305 22.66 13.11 11.61
C LYS A 305 23.72 14.20 11.73
N THR A 306 23.61 15.28 10.96
CA THR A 306 24.54 16.42 11.00
C THR A 306 24.51 17.11 12.38
N ALA A 307 23.34 17.23 12.97
CA ALA A 307 23.14 17.75 14.32
C ALA A 307 23.48 16.75 15.44
N LYS A 308 23.96 15.54 15.11
CA LYS A 308 24.26 14.44 16.05
C LYS A 308 23.04 14.00 16.88
N ILE A 309 21.85 14.08 16.32
CA ILE A 309 20.61 13.57 16.89
C ILE A 309 20.37 12.16 16.35
N TYR A 310 20.76 11.14 17.12
CA TYR A 310 20.66 9.73 16.71
C TYR A 310 19.40 8.99 17.18
N CYS A 311 18.54 9.65 17.96
CA CYS A 311 17.31 9.06 18.46
C CYS A 311 16.16 9.31 17.46
N PRO A 312 15.62 8.29 16.77
CA PRO A 312 14.59 8.50 15.74
C PRO A 312 13.31 9.13 16.30
N VAL A 313 12.95 8.85 17.57
CA VAL A 313 11.82 9.50 18.26
C VAL A 313 12.00 11.02 18.26
N LYS A 314 13.20 11.52 18.59
CA LYS A 314 13.49 12.97 18.58
C LYS A 314 13.42 13.56 17.18
N VAL A 315 13.85 12.82 16.16
CA VAL A 315 13.76 13.26 14.75
C VAL A 315 12.30 13.45 14.36
N LEU A 316 11.43 12.48 14.68
CA LEU A 316 10.00 12.58 14.38
C LEU A 316 9.29 13.69 15.16
N GLN A 317 9.64 13.89 16.44
CA GLN A 317 9.09 14.99 17.25
C GLN A 317 9.44 16.39 16.70
N MET A 318 10.55 16.51 15.98
CA MET A 318 10.99 17.76 15.35
C MET A 318 10.56 17.88 13.87
N SER A 319 9.78 16.91 13.38
CA SER A 319 9.36 16.79 11.99
C SER A 319 7.85 16.90 11.85
N ASP A 320 7.38 17.31 10.68
CA ASP A 320 5.95 17.28 10.35
C ASP A 320 5.52 15.83 10.12
N CYS A 321 4.79 15.24 11.08
CA CYS A 321 4.38 13.83 11.04
C CYS A 321 2.88 13.70 11.28
N TYR A 322 2.28 12.66 10.71
CA TYR A 322 0.90 12.28 10.99
C TYR A 322 0.87 11.16 12.02
N PHE A 323 0.24 11.41 13.17
CA PHE A 323 0.17 10.45 14.28
C PHE A 323 -1.14 9.67 14.26
N ILE A 324 -1.05 8.35 14.42
CA ILE A 324 -2.21 7.45 14.54
C ILE A 324 -2.19 6.70 15.86
N THR A 325 -3.37 6.40 16.41
CA THR A 325 -3.51 5.59 17.63
C THR A 325 -3.55 4.10 17.27
N PRO A 326 -2.91 3.19 18.02
CA PRO A 326 -3.06 1.75 17.81
C PRO A 326 -4.51 1.28 18.02
N GLY A 327 -4.91 0.16 17.39
CA GLY A 327 -6.25 -0.42 17.59
C GLY A 327 -6.38 -1.04 18.97
N LEU A 328 -5.37 -1.82 19.36
CA LEU A 328 -5.16 -2.36 20.70
C LEU A 328 -3.82 -1.85 21.25
N ALA A 329 -3.77 -1.54 22.55
CA ALA A 329 -2.55 -1.02 23.19
C ALA A 329 -1.30 -1.91 22.98
N GLN A 330 -1.51 -3.22 22.87
CA GLN A 330 -0.46 -4.24 22.75
C GLN A 330 0.19 -4.30 21.36
N GLU A 331 -0.39 -3.68 20.33
CA GLU A 331 0.11 -3.76 18.94
C GLU A 331 1.56 -3.26 18.77
N LEU A 332 2.03 -2.41 19.69
CA LEU A 332 3.36 -1.79 19.69
C LEU A 332 4.27 -2.33 20.80
N ASP A 333 3.86 -3.40 21.49
CA ASP A 333 4.64 -3.94 22.61
C ASP A 333 5.92 -4.59 22.09
N ASN A 334 7.05 -4.14 22.65
CA ASN A 334 8.37 -4.65 22.35
C ASN A 334 8.71 -5.83 23.26
N ILE A 335 9.14 -6.95 22.68
CA ILE A 335 9.66 -8.07 23.47
C ILE A 335 11.15 -7.89 23.72
N ASN A 336 11.50 -7.82 25.00
CA ASN A 336 12.84 -7.51 25.51
C ASN A 336 13.38 -8.57 26.48
N THR A 337 12.54 -9.45 27.02
CA THR A 337 12.94 -10.50 27.97
C THR A 337 12.50 -11.92 27.57
N PRO A 338 13.19 -12.98 28.03
CA PRO A 338 12.77 -14.37 27.77
C PRO A 338 11.37 -14.70 28.32
N ASP A 339 10.98 -14.10 29.45
CA ASP A 339 9.65 -14.32 30.05
C ASP A 339 8.52 -13.65 29.25
N GLU A 340 8.78 -12.48 28.66
CA GLU A 340 7.88 -11.87 27.66
C GLU A 340 7.77 -12.76 26.43
N TYR A 341 8.88 -13.30 25.93
CA TYR A 341 8.89 -14.21 24.78
C TYR A 341 8.03 -15.45 25.02
N GLN A 342 8.15 -16.10 26.18
CA GLN A 342 7.32 -17.27 26.52
C GLN A 342 5.83 -16.92 26.58
N ARG A 343 5.46 -15.79 27.20
CA ARG A 343 4.07 -15.33 27.27
C ARG A 343 3.46 -15.11 25.89
N VAL A 344 4.19 -14.46 24.99
CA VAL A 344 3.70 -14.19 23.63
C VAL A 344 3.65 -15.48 22.81
N ARG A 345 4.65 -16.35 22.91
CA ARG A 345 4.62 -17.66 22.24
C ARG A 345 3.38 -18.48 22.62
N HIS A 346 2.93 -18.42 23.86
CA HIS A 346 1.71 -19.10 24.32
C HIS A 346 0.40 -18.45 23.82
N ALA A 347 0.40 -17.16 23.48
CA ALA A 347 -0.78 -16.47 22.95
C ALA A 347 -0.95 -16.66 21.42
N HIS A 348 0.13 -17.06 20.73
CA HIS A 348 0.20 -17.23 19.28
C HIS A 348 0.11 -18.69 18.81
N ASN A 349 0.09 -19.64 19.75
CA ASN A 349 -0.21 -21.07 19.56
C ASN A 349 -1.65 -21.34 19.99
#